data_AF-A0A0F9T9Y7-F1
#
_entry.id   AF-A0A0F9T9Y7-F1
#
_cell.length_a   1.000
_cell.length_b   1.000
_cell.length_c   1.000
_cell.angle_alpha   90.00
_cell.angle_beta   90.00
_cell.angle_gamma   90.00
#
_symmetry.space_group_name_H-M   'P 1'
#
loop_
_entity.id
_entity.type
_entity.pdbx_description
1 polymer ?
#
loop_
_entity_poly.entity_id
_entity_poly.type
_entity_poly.pdbx_seq_one_letter_code
_entity_poly.pdbx_strand_id
1 'polypeptide(L)'
;MQLGEYDLFLNCPVSANTLAKIVYGIADTLITNCVAQAIKGGQIVYIFPSDQDTEPIVTSRPDGSPLVLKIRKIELENIKKLKQMEGIVVVSDFSEIKPLILQKIREKSLKN
;
A
#
# COMPACT_ATOMS: atom_id res chain seq x y z
N MET A 1 3.77 10.09 -12.68
CA MET A 1 3.28 8.87 -13.37
C MET A 1 2.91 9.17 -14.81
N GLN A 2 1.83 9.92 -15.09
CA GLN A 2 1.35 10.16 -16.47
C GLN A 2 2.32 11.00 -17.34
N LEU A 3 3.16 11.83 -16.74
CA LEU A 3 4.19 12.61 -17.43
C LEU A 3 5.50 11.83 -17.66
N GLY A 4 5.60 10.57 -17.23
CA GLY A 4 6.83 9.77 -17.36
C GLY A 4 7.95 10.10 -16.37
N GLU A 5 7.79 11.13 -15.53
CA GLU A 5 8.82 11.61 -14.58
C GLU A 5 9.14 10.66 -13.41
N TYR A 6 8.35 9.60 -13.20
CA TYR A 6 8.49 8.71 -12.05
C TYR A 6 8.47 7.24 -12.49
N ASP A 7 9.52 6.49 -12.15
CA ASP A 7 9.69 5.09 -12.56
C ASP A 7 9.00 4.07 -11.64
N LEU A 8 8.71 4.48 -10.40
CA LEU A 8 8.14 3.62 -9.37
C LEU A 8 7.15 4.41 -8.52
N PHE A 9 5.97 3.84 -8.29
CA PHE A 9 5.03 4.32 -7.29
C PHE A 9 4.81 3.26 -6.22
N LEU A 10 5.43 3.49 -5.05
CA LEU A 10 5.31 2.67 -3.86
C LEU A 10 4.68 3.49 -2.73
N ASN A 11 3.63 2.96 -2.12
CA ASN A 11 3.03 3.49 -0.92
C ASN A 11 3.28 2.52 0.24
N CYS A 12 4.09 2.93 1.21
CA CYS A 12 4.53 2.08 2.32
C CYS A 12 4.90 2.90 3.56
N PRO A 13 4.26 2.68 4.73
CA PRO A 13 3.09 1.83 4.95
C PRO A 13 1.78 2.55 4.56
N VAL A 14 0.71 1.77 4.38
CA VAL A 14 -0.65 2.28 4.09
C VAL A 14 -1.60 1.94 5.21
N SER A 15 -2.15 2.97 5.87
CA SER A 15 -3.14 2.79 6.93
C SER A 15 -4.44 2.14 6.44
N ALA A 16 -5.14 1.45 7.33
CA ALA A 16 -6.48 0.91 7.07
C ALA A 16 -7.45 1.93 6.45
N ASN A 17 -7.40 3.20 6.88
CA ASN A 17 -8.25 4.27 6.32
C ASN A 17 -7.90 4.58 4.86
N THR A 18 -6.61 4.77 4.54
CA THR A 18 -6.19 5.03 3.17
C THR A 18 -6.49 3.83 2.26
N LEU A 19 -6.26 2.61 2.75
CA LEU A 19 -6.57 1.38 2.03
C LEU A 19 -8.07 1.28 1.74
N ALA A 20 -8.93 1.52 2.73
CA ALA A 20 -10.37 1.53 2.54
C ALA A 20 -10.78 2.55 1.47
N LYS A 21 -10.26 3.78 1.53
CA LYS A 21 -10.53 4.80 0.51
C LYS A 21 -10.15 4.33 -0.89
N ILE A 22 -8.97 3.75 -1.06
CA ILE A 22 -8.52 3.18 -2.35
C ILE A 22 -9.49 2.10 -2.84
N VAL A 23 -9.83 1.13 -1.98
CA VAL A 23 -10.72 0.00 -2.32
C VAL A 23 -12.12 0.47 -2.74
N TYR A 24 -12.63 1.53 -2.11
CA TYR A 24 -13.94 2.10 -2.45
C TYR A 24 -13.87 3.24 -3.48
N GLY A 25 -12.71 3.48 -4.10
CA GLY A 25 -12.54 4.49 -5.15
C GLY A 25 -12.62 5.95 -4.67
N ILE A 26 -12.49 6.20 -3.37
CA ILE A 26 -12.47 7.54 -2.78
C ILE A 26 -11.08 8.15 -3.02
N ALA A 27 -11.03 9.28 -3.72
CA ALA A 27 -9.81 9.97 -4.15
C ALA A 27 -9.70 11.39 -3.56
N ASP A 28 -9.90 11.53 -2.24
CA ASP A 28 -10.06 12.82 -1.55
C ASP A 28 -8.80 13.30 -0.78
N THR A 29 -7.76 12.47 -0.70
CA THR A 29 -6.43 12.84 -0.21
C THR A 29 -5.42 12.81 -1.35
N LEU A 30 -4.28 13.50 -1.19
CA LEU A 30 -3.19 13.47 -2.17
C LEU A 30 -2.83 12.02 -2.56
N ILE A 31 -2.62 11.16 -1.56
CA ILE A 31 -2.20 9.76 -1.78
C ILE A 31 -3.29 8.96 -2.51
N THR A 32 -4.54 9.02 -2.04
CA THR A 32 -5.65 8.28 -2.68
C THR A 32 -5.92 8.77 -4.10
N ASN A 33 -5.76 10.07 -4.36
CA ASN A 33 -5.92 10.63 -5.70
C ASN A 33 -4.77 10.22 -6.62
N CYS A 34 -3.51 10.23 -6.13
CA CYS A 34 -2.37 9.72 -6.89
C CYS A 34 -2.57 8.26 -7.30
N VAL A 35 -3.04 7.39 -6.38
CA VAL A 35 -3.33 5.98 -6.67
C VAL A 35 -4.40 5.86 -7.76
N ALA A 36 -5.52 6.58 -7.63
CA ALA A 36 -6.59 6.56 -8.63
C ALA A 36 -6.12 7.01 -10.02
N GLN A 37 -5.29 8.07 -10.10
CA GLN A 37 -4.76 8.58 -11.38
C GLN A 37 -3.69 7.67 -11.98
N ALA A 38 -2.87 7.03 -11.16
CA ALA A 38 -1.88 6.06 -11.63
C ALA A 38 -2.56 4.87 -12.29
N ILE A 39 -3.59 4.30 -11.64
CA ILE A 39 -4.37 3.19 -12.20
C ILE A 39 -5.06 3.61 -13.51
N LYS A 40 -5.71 4.79 -13.55
CA LYS A 40 -6.30 5.33 -14.79
C LYS A 40 -5.28 5.56 -15.91
N GLY A 41 -4.04 5.88 -15.56
CA GLY A 41 -2.93 6.03 -16.50
C GLY A 41 -2.27 4.71 -16.92
N GLY A 42 -2.81 3.55 -16.53
CA GLY A 42 -2.24 2.23 -16.85
C GLY A 42 -0.97 1.88 -16.07
N GLN A 43 -0.70 2.60 -14.98
CA GLN A 43 0.54 2.48 -14.22
C GLN A 43 0.36 1.59 -12.99
N ILE A 44 1.31 0.68 -12.77
CA ILE A 44 1.32 -0.19 -11.58
C ILE A 44 1.62 0.61 -10.31
N VAL A 45 0.84 0.37 -9.27
CA VAL A 45 0.98 0.93 -7.92
C VAL A 45 1.31 -0.21 -6.94
N TYR A 46 2.40 -0.05 -6.20
CA TYR A 46 2.79 -0.99 -5.14
C TYR A 46 2.30 -0.48 -3.78
N ILE A 47 1.66 -1.33 -3.01
CA ILE A 47 1.07 -0.96 -1.71
C ILE A 47 1.52 -1.96 -0.65
N PHE A 48 2.10 -1.46 0.45
CA PHE A 48 2.37 -2.22 1.66
C PHE A 48 1.40 -1.78 2.77
N PRO A 49 0.31 -2.52 3.04
CA PRO A 49 -0.61 -2.19 4.12
C PRO A 49 0.05 -2.31 5.51
N SER A 50 -0.37 -1.47 6.45
CA SER A 50 0.08 -1.55 7.86
C SER A 50 -0.54 -2.72 8.62
N ASP A 51 -1.76 -3.14 8.27
CA ASP A 51 -2.59 -4.04 9.07
C ASP A 51 -2.89 -5.35 8.30
N GLN A 52 -1.87 -6.13 7.98
CA GLN A 52 -1.98 -7.29 7.07
C GLN A 52 -2.39 -8.61 7.72
N ASP A 53 -2.02 -8.81 8.97
CA ASP A 53 -2.19 -10.09 9.66
C ASP A 53 -3.33 -10.07 10.66
N THR A 54 -3.76 -11.25 11.10
CA THR A 54 -4.80 -11.39 12.12
C THR A 54 -4.28 -11.19 13.54
N GLU A 55 -2.95 -11.17 13.70
CA GLU A 55 -2.33 -11.09 15.01
C GLU A 55 -2.55 -9.72 15.65
N PRO A 56 -3.05 -9.66 16.90
CA PRO A 56 -3.24 -8.41 17.59
C PRO A 56 -1.91 -7.69 17.79
N ILE A 57 -1.87 -6.40 17.46
CA ILE A 57 -0.69 -5.57 17.71
C ILE A 57 -0.71 -5.15 19.18
N VAL A 58 0.29 -5.59 19.95
CA VAL A 58 0.46 -5.18 21.35
C VAL A 58 1.38 -3.98 21.39
N THR A 59 0.88 -2.87 21.94
CA THR A 59 1.64 -1.64 22.18
C THR A 59 1.43 -1.15 23.62
N SER A 60 1.92 0.03 23.96
CA SER A 60 1.86 0.59 25.31
C SER A 60 1.01 1.85 25.35
N ARG A 61 0.16 1.98 26.37
CA ARG A 61 -0.51 3.24 26.70
C ARG A 61 0.48 4.22 27.35
N PRO A 62 0.15 5.52 27.44
CA PRO A 62 0.98 6.50 28.15
C PRO A 62 1.28 6.16 29.61
N ASP A 63 0.40 5.38 30.27
CA ASP A 63 0.57 4.87 31.64
C ASP A 63 1.42 3.59 31.73
N GLY A 64 1.94 3.09 30.60
CA GLY A 64 2.75 1.87 30.52
C GLY A 64 1.94 0.57 30.44
N SER A 65 0.60 0.62 30.52
CA SER A 65 -0.24 -0.58 30.41
C SER A 65 -0.33 -1.09 28.96
N PRO A 66 -0.47 -2.41 28.73
CA PRO A 66 -0.54 -2.98 27.39
C PRO A 66 -1.86 -2.60 26.69
N LEU A 67 -1.74 -2.02 25.49
CA LEU A 67 -2.84 -1.76 24.56
C LEU A 67 -2.80 -2.79 23.45
N VAL A 68 -3.85 -3.61 23.36
CA VAL A 68 -4.00 -4.61 22.29
C VAL A 68 -4.89 -4.03 21.21
N LEU A 69 -4.31 -3.75 20.05
CA LEU A 69 -5.05 -3.32 18.86
C LEU A 69 -5.50 -4.55 18.09
N LYS A 70 -6.82 -4.67 17.91
CA LYS A 70 -7.42 -5.76 17.15
C LYS A 70 -7.63 -5.32 15.71
N ILE A 71 -7.20 -6.16 14.77
CA ILE A 71 -7.50 -5.99 13.35
C ILE A 71 -8.92 -6.50 13.13
N ARG A 72 -9.79 -5.66 12.58
CA ARG A 72 -11.21 -5.99 12.41
C ARG A 72 -11.42 -6.68 11.07
N LYS A 73 -12.57 -7.34 10.95
CA LYS A 73 -12.94 -8.04 9.72
C LYS A 73 -12.92 -7.14 8.48
N ILE A 74 -13.29 -5.86 8.63
CA ILE A 74 -13.34 -4.90 7.52
C ILE A 74 -11.96 -4.59 6.95
N GLU A 75 -10.90 -4.53 7.77
CA GLU A 75 -9.53 -4.38 7.28
C GLU A 75 -9.14 -5.58 6.40
N LEU A 76 -9.39 -6.80 6.87
CA LEU A 76 -9.08 -8.03 6.14
C LEU A 76 -9.89 -8.16 4.83
N GLU A 77 -11.17 -7.79 4.85
CA GLU A 77 -12.02 -7.75 3.66
C GLU A 77 -11.51 -6.73 2.64
N ASN A 78 -11.09 -5.55 3.09
CA ASN A 78 -10.56 -4.52 2.20
C ASN A 78 -9.20 -4.95 1.61
N ILE A 79 -8.32 -5.61 2.37
CA ILE A 79 -7.06 -6.15 1.82
C ILE A 79 -7.34 -7.21 0.75
N LYS A 80 -8.31 -8.10 0.97
CA LYS A 80 -8.73 -9.10 -0.03
C LYS A 80 -9.22 -8.42 -1.31
N LYS A 81 -10.04 -7.38 -1.20
CA LYS A 81 -10.48 -6.59 -2.36
C LYS A 81 -9.32 -5.89 -3.05
N LEU A 82 -8.41 -5.28 -2.29
CA LEU A 82 -7.23 -4.59 -2.83
C LEU A 82 -6.36 -5.53 -3.68
N LYS A 83 -6.14 -6.76 -3.22
CA LYS A 83 -5.39 -7.81 -3.95
C LYS A 83 -6.01 -8.20 -5.30
N GLN A 84 -7.29 -7.88 -5.52
CA GLN A 84 -8.04 -8.18 -6.74
C GLN A 84 -8.15 -6.98 -7.68
N MET A 85 -7.72 -5.78 -7.26
CA MET A 85 -7.81 -4.57 -8.08
C MET A 85 -6.75 -4.55 -9.17
N GLU A 86 -7.17 -4.18 -10.39
CA GLU A 86 -6.25 -3.97 -11.51
C GLU A 86 -5.24 -2.86 -11.22
N GLY A 87 -4.01 -3.05 -11.68
CA GLY A 87 -2.94 -2.05 -11.54
C GLY A 87 -2.38 -1.92 -10.13
N ILE A 88 -2.81 -2.76 -9.16
CA ILE A 88 -2.30 -2.76 -7.80
C ILE A 88 -1.52 -4.05 -7.51
N VAL A 89 -0.34 -3.90 -6.90
CA VAL A 89 0.45 -5.00 -6.35
C VAL A 89 0.55 -4.80 -4.85
N VAL A 90 0.00 -5.76 -4.09
CA VAL A 90 0.08 -5.74 -2.62
C VAL A 90 1.34 -6.46 -2.15
N VAL A 91 2.24 -5.73 -1.50
CA VAL A 91 3.46 -6.25 -0.88
C VAL A 91 3.09 -6.83 0.49
N SER A 92 3.39 -8.10 0.70
CA SER A 92 2.96 -8.81 1.93
C SER A 92 3.99 -8.73 3.05
N ASP A 93 5.28 -8.74 2.71
CA ASP A 93 6.36 -8.63 3.68
C ASP A 93 7.25 -7.40 3.42
N PHE A 94 7.64 -6.70 4.48
CA PHE A 94 8.46 -5.49 4.38
C PHE A 94 9.83 -5.75 3.73
N SER A 95 10.39 -6.95 3.93
CA SER A 95 11.67 -7.37 3.34
C SER A 95 11.65 -7.41 1.81
N GLU A 96 10.48 -7.51 1.18
CA GLU A 96 10.31 -7.50 -0.28
C GLU A 96 10.52 -6.12 -0.91
N ILE A 97 10.42 -5.04 -0.12
CA ILE A 97 10.48 -3.67 -0.62
C ILE A 97 11.87 -3.33 -1.19
N LYS A 98 12.94 -3.68 -0.49
CA LYS A 98 14.31 -3.40 -0.96
C LYS A 98 14.62 -4.14 -2.27
N PRO A 99 14.38 -5.45 -2.39
CA PRO A 99 14.48 -6.17 -3.66
C PRO A 99 13.66 -5.54 -4.78
N LEU A 100 12.42 -5.14 -4.52
CA LEU A 100 11.53 -4.48 -5.49
C LEU A 100 12.15 -3.19 -6.04
N ILE A 101 12.66 -2.32 -5.16
CA ILE A 101 13.29 -1.05 -5.55
C ILE A 101 14.55 -1.33 -6.40
N LEU A 102 15.41 -2.24 -5.96
CA LEU A 102 16.63 -2.59 -6.70
C LEU A 102 16.34 -3.21 -8.07
N GLN A 103 15.28 -4.00 -8.18
CA GLN A 103 14.81 -4.50 -9.47
C GLN A 103 14.40 -3.35 -10.40
N LYS A 104 13.60 -2.40 -9.92
CA LYS A 104 13.13 -1.26 -10.72
C LYS A 104 14.26 -0.35 -11.20
N ILE A 105 15.27 -0.13 -10.36
CA ILE A 105 16.48 0.62 -10.74
C ILE A 105 17.21 -0.09 -11.89
N ARG A 106 17.41 -1.40 -11.80
CA ARG A 106 18.07 -2.19 -12.86
C ARG A 106 17.27 -2.19 -14.17
N GLU A 107 15.96 -2.35 -14.11
CA GLU A 107 15.07 -2.28 -15.28
C GLU A 107 15.20 -0.94 -16.01
N LYS A 108 15.37 0.17 -15.28
CA LYS A 108 15.60 1.49 -15.87
C LYS A 108 16.97 1.61 -16.55
N SER A 109 18.03 1.13 -15.88
CA SER A 109 19.40 1.16 -16.45
C SER A 109 19.56 0.36 -17.74
N LEU A 110 18.69 -0.62 -17.99
CA LEU A 110 18.70 -1.42 -19.23
C LEU A 110 17.89 -0.79 -20.38
N LYS A 111 17.03 0.19 -20.09
CA LYS A 111 16.20 0.87 -21.09
C LYS A 111 16.83 2.15 -21.64
N ASN A 112 17.90 2.63 -21.00
CA ASN A 112 18.73 3.77 -21.42
C ASN A 112 20.03 3.26 -22.04
#